data_AF-A0A4U3LN54-F1
#
_entry.id   AF-A0A4U3LN54-F1
#
_cell.length_a   1.000
_cell.length_b   1.000
_cell.length_c   1.000
_cell.angle_alpha   90.00
_cell.angle_beta   90.00
_cell.angle_gamma   90.00
#
_symmetry.space_group_name_H-M   'P 1'
#
loop_
_entity.id
_entity.type
_entity.pdbx_description
1 polymer ?
#
loop_
_entity_poly.entity_id
_entity_poly.type
_entity_poly.pdbx_seq_one_letter_code
_entity_poly.pdbx_strand_id
1 'polypeptide(L)' 'PGVVLPPGAVEEAASVLARLPRPFTVAQARTALNTSRRVVVPLLEHLDRVGITRRQDTSGSRTFL' A
#
# COMPACT_ATOMS: atom_id res chain seq x y z
N PRO A 1 -5.11 -18.17 1.68
CA PRO A 1 -6.29 -17.50 1.07
C PRO A 1 -5.87 -16.16 0.43
N GLY A 2 -6.34 -15.88 -0.79
CA GLY A 2 -6.04 -14.63 -1.51
C GLY A 2 -6.93 -13.45 -1.07
N VAL A 3 -6.50 -12.23 -1.40
CA VAL A 3 -7.30 -10.99 -1.28
C VAL A 3 -7.77 -10.61 -2.69
N VAL A 4 -9.06 -10.34 -2.85
CA VAL A 4 -9.64 -9.86 -4.12
C VAL A 4 -9.94 -8.38 -3.97
N LEU A 5 -9.53 -7.58 -4.95
CA LEU A 5 -9.78 -6.16 -5.01
C LEU A 5 -10.88 -5.89 -6.05
N PRO A 6 -11.93 -5.11 -5.72
CA PRO A 6 -12.88 -4.68 -6.73
C PRO A 6 -12.21 -3.72 -7.73
N PRO A 7 -12.79 -3.54 -8.93
CA PRO A 7 -12.32 -2.52 -9.87
C PRO A 7 -12.24 -1.15 -9.21
N GLY A 8 -11.15 -0.40 -9.44
CA GLY A 8 -10.96 0.94 -8.85
C GLY A 8 -10.30 0.95 -7.46
N ALA A 9 -10.22 -0.18 -6.76
CA ALA A 9 -9.66 -0.21 -5.40
C ALA A 9 -8.16 0.11 -5.35
N VAL A 10 -7.43 -0.15 -6.44
CA VAL A 10 -6.00 0.18 -6.55
C VAL A 10 -5.81 1.68 -6.61
N GLU A 11 -6.60 2.36 -7.45
CA GLU A 11 -6.58 3.81 -7.64
C GLU A 11 -7.04 4.54 -6.38
N GLU A 12 -8.11 4.05 -5.73
CA GLU A 12 -8.58 4.61 -4.47
C GLU A 12 -7.54 4.47 -3.36
N ALA A 13 -6.94 3.28 -3.23
CA ALA A 13 -5.88 3.06 -2.25
C ALA A 13 -4.66 3.95 -2.52
N ALA A 14 -4.23 4.08 -3.77
CA ALA A 14 -3.14 4.96 -4.15
C ALA A 14 -3.44 6.42 -3.79
N SER A 15 -4.66 6.90 -4.04
CA SER A 15 -5.11 8.25 -3.67
C SER A 15 -5.06 8.50 -2.15
N VAL A 16 -5.49 7.52 -1.34
CA VAL A 16 -5.38 7.61 0.12
C VAL A 16 -3.92 7.64 0.57
N LEU A 17 -3.10 6.73 0.05
CA LEU A 17 -1.70 6.59 0.45
C LEU A 17 -0.85 7.79 0.00
N ALA A 18 -1.19 8.44 -1.11
CA ALA A 18 -0.48 9.63 -1.62
C ALA A 18 -0.53 10.82 -0.65
N ARG A 19 -1.50 10.83 0.28
CA ARG A 19 -1.62 11.84 1.34
C ARG A 19 -0.69 11.60 2.54
N LEU A 20 -0.02 10.44 2.60
CA LEU A 20 0.89 10.13 3.69
C LEU A 20 2.27 10.77 3.46
N PRO A 21 2.95 11.23 4.54
CA PRO A 21 4.37 11.57 4.47
C PRO A 21 5.18 10.39 3.93
N ARG A 22 6.09 10.67 3.00
CA ARG A 22 6.96 9.66 2.39
C ARG A 22 8.34 9.66 3.06
N PRO A 23 8.95 8.48 3.29
CA PRO A 23 8.38 7.15 3.07
C PRO A 23 7.35 6.80 4.15
N PHE A 24 6.34 5.99 3.80
CA PHE A 24 5.34 5.50 4.76
C PHE A 24 5.56 4.03 5.11
N THR A 25 5.18 3.65 6.33
CA THR A 25 5.26 2.28 6.82
C THR A 25 3.99 1.48 6.51
N VAL A 26 4.08 0.15 6.57
CA VAL A 26 2.90 -0.73 6.49
C VAL A 26 1.86 -0.37 7.57
N ALA A 27 2.31 0.03 8.76
CA ALA A 27 1.41 0.42 9.85
C ALA A 27 0.64 1.71 9.52
N GLN A 28 1.31 2.73 8.95
CA GLN A 28 0.66 3.97 8.51
C GLN A 28 -0.34 3.71 7.37
N ALA A 29 0.05 2.91 6.38
CA ALA A 29 -0.84 2.51 5.29
C ALA A 29 -2.09 1.79 5.80
N ARG A 30 -1.91 0.86 6.74
CA ARG A 30 -3.01 0.09 7.36
C ARG A 30 -4.01 1.02 8.05
N THR A 31 -3.52 1.97 8.83
CA THR A 31 -4.35 2.95 9.55
C THR A 31 -5.07 3.88 8.56
N ALA A 32 -4.37 4.39 7.54
CA ALA A 32 -4.94 5.29 6.56
C ALA A 32 -6.06 4.64 5.72
N LEU A 33 -5.89 3.36 5.38
CA LEU A 33 -6.86 2.57 4.61
C LEU A 33 -7.90 1.87 5.50
N ASN A 34 -7.87 2.10 6.81
CA ASN A 34 -8.75 1.47 7.80
C ASN A 34 -8.93 -0.05 7.58
N THR A 35 -7.83 -0.77 7.42
CA THR A 35 -7.85 -2.19 7.06
C THR A 35 -6.98 -3.04 7.98
N SER A 36 -6.88 -4.34 7.69
CA SER A 36 -6.05 -5.28 8.45
C SER A 36 -4.71 -5.54 7.76
N ARG A 37 -3.75 -6.11 8.51
CA ARG A 37 -2.46 -6.54 7.94
C ARG A 37 -2.63 -7.56 6.80
N ARG A 38 -3.63 -8.44 6.93
CA ARG A 38 -3.99 -9.46 5.92
C ARG A 38 -4.40 -8.86 4.58
N VAL A 39 -4.90 -7.64 4.57
CA VAL A 39 -5.36 -6.94 3.35
C VAL A 39 -4.31 -5.94 2.87
N VAL A 40 -3.77 -5.11 3.76
CA VAL A 40 -2.82 -4.04 3.37
C VAL A 40 -1.52 -4.60 2.80
N VAL A 41 -1.02 -5.73 3.31
CA VAL A 41 0.26 -6.28 2.84
C VAL A 41 0.15 -6.76 1.39
N PRO A 42 -0.82 -7.62 1.01
CA PRO A 42 -1.01 -8.01 -0.39
C PRO A 42 -1.32 -6.82 -1.31
N LEU A 43 -2.06 -5.82 -0.83
CA LEU A 43 -2.34 -4.60 -1.59
C LEU A 43 -1.04 -3.83 -1.88
N LEU A 44 -0.20 -3.59 -0.87
CA LEU A 44 1.07 -2.89 -1.06
C LEU A 44 2.03 -3.69 -1.95
N GLU A 45 2.07 -5.01 -1.82
CA GLU A 45 2.83 -5.90 -2.72
C GLU A 45 2.31 -5.84 -4.16
N HIS A 46 0.99 -5.69 -4.35
CA HIS A 46 0.42 -5.47 -5.66
C HIS A 46 0.83 -4.11 -6.23
N LEU A 47 0.74 -3.02 -5.45
CA LEU A 47 1.21 -1.68 -5.85
C LEU A 47 2.71 -1.67 -6.19
N ASP A 48 3.52 -2.44 -5.46
CA ASP A 48 4.94 -2.61 -5.75
C ASP A 48 5.15 -3.33 -7.10
N ARG A 49 4.37 -4.38 -7.39
CA ARG A 49 4.44 -5.13 -8.65
C ARG A 49 3.98 -4.34 -9.87
N VAL A 50 2.97 -3.48 -9.72
CA VAL A 50 2.47 -2.64 -10.82
C VAL A 50 3.22 -1.31 -10.96
N GLY A 51 4.26 -1.08 -10.16
CA GLY A 51 5.13 0.08 -10.29
C GLY A 51 4.53 1.40 -9.77
N ILE A 52 3.57 1.35 -8.85
CA ILE A 52 3.03 2.54 -8.18
C ILE A 52 3.86 2.91 -6.96
N THR A 53 4.29 1.91 -6.19
CA THR A 53 5.16 2.10 -5.03
C THR A 53 6.44 1.29 -5.16
N ARG A 54 7.43 1.63 -4.34
CA ARG A 54 8.63 0.82 -4.15
C ARG A 54 8.92 0.66 -2.67
N ARG A 55 9.17 -0.58 -2.26
CA ARG A 55 9.70 -0.92 -0.95
C ARG A 55 11.15 -0.47 -0.81
N GLN A 56 11.47 0.21 0.28
CA GLN A 56 12.84 0.47 0.71
C GLN A 56 13.32 -0.76 1.50
N ASP A 57 14.40 -1.36 1.02
CA ASP A 57 14.99 -2.63 1.44
C ASP A 57 15.21 -2.76 2.95
N THR A 58 15.67 -1.69 3.60
CA THR A 58 16.21 -1.76 4.96
C THR A 58 15.17 -1.53 6.06
N SER A 59 14.12 -0.73 5.81
CA SER A 59 13.16 -0.30 6.84
C SER A 59 11.76 -0.93 6.69
N GLY A 60 11.47 -1.59 5.56
CA GLY A 60 10.12 -2.07 5.25
C GLY A 60 9.11 -0.95 5.00
N SER A 61 9.60 0.28 4.88
CA SER A 61 8.89 1.47 4.42
C SER A 61 8.74 1.46 2.89
N ARG A 62 7.83 2.27 2.39
CA ARG A 62 7.52 2.42 0.97
C ARG A 62 7.46 3.88 0.57
N THR A 63 7.82 4.15 -0.68
CA THR A 63 7.61 5.44 -1.33
C THR A 63 6.84 5.24 -2.64
N PHE A 64 6.10 6.26 -3.07
CA PHE A 64 5.61 6.32 -4.44
C PHE A 64 6.78 6.44 -5.42
N LEU A 65 6.64 5.79 -6.57
CA LEU A 65 7.56 5.90 -7.71
C LEU A 65 7.35 7.20 -8.48
#